data_AF-A0A954BN19-F1
#
_entry.id   AF-A0A954BN19-F1
#
_cell.length_a   1.000
_cell.length_b   1.000
_cell.length_c   1.000
_cell.angle_alpha   90.00
_cell.angle_beta   90.00
_cell.angle_gamma   90.00
#
_symmetry.space_group_name_H-M   'P 1'
#
loop_
_entity.id
_entity.type
_entity.pdbx_description
1 polymer ?
#
loop_
_entity_poly.entity_id
_entity_poly.type
_entity_poly.pdbx_seq_one_letter_code
_entity_poly.pdbx_strand_id
1 'polypeptide(L)'
;AVLALALSGRFDPVWVLAALTVFGVARAFYAPASSSLAVNLVPKEDFANAVGWVTASWQLASIIGPVLGGLLYGIAAPVAYSTAVVLFLTAGLIIFTIPKPAQRNTKEPTTLSTLLGGFSYVWKEKVVLGAISLDLFAVLLGGAVALLPVYARDILELGPSGLGLLRAAPGIGA
;
A
#
# COMPACT_ATOMS: atom_id res chain seq x y z
N ALA A 1 -15.86 -7.53 -1.13
CA ALA A 1 -15.67 -8.25 -2.41
C ALA A 1 -14.94 -9.58 -2.19
N VAL A 2 -13.65 -9.57 -1.79
CA VAL A 2 -12.85 -10.82 -1.66
C VAL A 2 -13.44 -11.81 -0.65
N LEU A 3 -13.96 -11.35 0.49
CA LEU A 3 -14.69 -12.20 1.46
C LEU A 3 -15.92 -12.90 0.83
N ALA A 4 -16.67 -12.20 -0.03
CA ALA A 4 -17.84 -12.78 -0.71
C ALA A 4 -17.43 -13.82 -1.77
N LEU A 5 -16.28 -13.61 -2.44
CA LEU A 5 -15.70 -14.60 -3.35
C LEU A 5 -15.22 -15.84 -2.59
N ALA A 6 -14.61 -15.64 -1.42
CA ALA A 6 -14.17 -16.74 -0.54
C ALA A 6 -15.34 -17.56 0.01
N LEU A 7 -16.45 -16.91 0.39
CA LEU A 7 -17.67 -17.59 0.88
C LEU A 7 -18.42 -18.33 -0.24
N SER A 8 -18.36 -17.84 -1.48
CA SER A 8 -19.02 -18.48 -2.63
C SER A 8 -18.17 -19.57 -3.30
N GLY A 9 -16.89 -19.71 -2.94
CA GLY A 9 -15.96 -20.70 -3.50
C GLY A 9 -15.64 -20.50 -4.98
N ARG A 10 -16.06 -19.38 -5.60
CA ARG A 10 -15.90 -19.09 -7.02
C ARG A 10 -14.78 -18.07 -7.24
N PHE A 11 -13.56 -18.56 -7.42
CA PHE A 11 -12.40 -17.74 -7.77
C PHE A 11 -12.28 -17.58 -9.29
N ASP A 12 -13.29 -17.00 -9.92
CA ASP A 12 -13.18 -16.63 -11.33
C ASP A 12 -12.15 -15.50 -11.49
N PRO A 13 -11.15 -15.63 -12.38
CA PRO A 13 -10.12 -14.62 -12.59
C PRO A 13 -10.69 -13.22 -12.85
N VAL A 14 -11.82 -13.12 -13.53
CA VAL A 14 -12.43 -11.82 -13.87
C VAL A 14 -12.87 -11.08 -12.60
N TRP A 15 -13.53 -11.77 -11.67
CA TRP A 15 -14.01 -11.16 -10.42
C TRP A 15 -12.87 -10.83 -9.47
N VAL A 16 -11.81 -11.65 -9.45
CA VAL A 16 -10.60 -11.37 -8.66
C VAL A 16 -9.90 -10.12 -9.21
N LEU A 17 -9.69 -10.04 -10.52
CA LEU A 17 -9.06 -8.88 -11.15
C LEU A 17 -9.88 -7.62 -10.95
N ALA A 18 -11.20 -7.67 -11.12
CA ALA A 18 -12.08 -6.52 -10.86
C ALA A 18 -11.95 -6.03 -9.40
N ALA A 19 -11.92 -6.94 -8.43
CA ALA A 19 -11.72 -6.59 -7.02
C ALA A 19 -10.33 -5.95 -6.77
N LEU A 20 -9.28 -6.49 -7.40
CA LEU A 20 -7.92 -5.94 -7.31
C LEU A 20 -7.81 -4.57 -7.98
N THR A 21 -8.51 -4.32 -9.09
CA THR A 21 -8.56 -3.01 -9.74
C THR A 21 -9.19 -1.97 -8.81
N VAL A 22 -10.34 -2.28 -8.22
CA VAL A 22 -11.00 -1.36 -7.25
C VAL A 22 -10.08 -1.10 -6.05
N PHE A 23 -9.42 -2.13 -5.54
CA PHE A 23 -8.45 -1.98 -4.46
C PHE A 23 -7.26 -1.11 -4.86
N GLY A 24 -6.73 -1.27 -6.08
CA GLY A 24 -5.64 -0.45 -6.62
C GLY A 24 -6.04 1.03 -6.73
N VAL A 25 -7.24 1.32 -7.22
CA VAL A 25 -7.78 2.68 -7.28
C VAL A 25 -7.89 3.27 -5.87
N ALA A 26 -8.49 2.55 -4.92
CA ALA A 26 -8.60 3.01 -3.54
C ALA A 26 -7.22 3.29 -2.92
N ARG A 27 -6.24 2.42 -3.16
CA ARG A 27 -4.86 2.60 -2.67
C ARG A 27 -4.18 3.84 -3.25
N ALA A 28 -4.42 4.14 -4.53
CA ALA A 28 -3.87 5.30 -5.20
C ALA A 28 -4.33 6.63 -4.58
N PHE A 29 -5.54 6.68 -4.02
CA PHE A 29 -6.02 7.84 -3.25
C PHE A 29 -5.60 7.79 -1.79
N TYR A 30 -5.63 6.60 -1.17
CA TYR A 30 -5.29 6.43 0.24
C TYR A 30 -3.85 6.83 0.55
N ALA A 31 -2.89 6.42 -0.28
CA ALA A 31 -1.47 6.72 -0.05
C ALA A 31 -1.20 8.24 0.07
N PRO A 32 -1.52 9.10 -0.92
CA PRO A 32 -1.30 10.54 -0.82
C PRO A 32 -2.16 11.20 0.27
N ALA A 33 -3.40 10.74 0.48
CA ALA A 33 -4.25 11.26 1.55
C ALA A 33 -3.64 11.00 2.93
N SER A 34 -3.10 9.80 3.16
CA SER A 34 -2.49 9.42 4.44
C SER A 34 -1.21 10.21 4.73
N SER A 35 -0.33 10.37 3.74
CA SER A 35 0.89 11.18 3.88
C SER A 35 0.58 12.66 4.12
N SER A 36 -0.44 13.22 3.45
CA SER A 36 -0.88 14.59 3.66
C SER A 36 -1.45 14.82 5.06
N LEU A 37 -2.24 13.88 5.57
CA LEU A 37 -2.85 13.99 6.90
C LEU A 37 -1.78 14.06 8.01
N ALA A 38 -0.74 13.23 7.93
CA ALA A 38 0.36 13.24 8.89
C ALA A 38 1.08 14.59 8.94
N VAL A 39 1.40 15.18 7.78
CA VAL A 39 2.10 16.47 7.70
C VAL A 39 1.22 17.63 8.19
N ASN A 40 -0.09 17.58 7.95
CA ASN A 40 -1.00 18.67 8.32
C ASN A 40 -1.51 18.62 9.76
N LEU A 41 -1.39 17.47 10.44
CA LEU A 41 -1.88 17.27 11.81
C LEU A 41 -0.77 17.40 12.86
N VAL A 42 0.48 17.07 12.51
CA VAL A 42 1.59 17.01 13.46
C VAL A 42 2.38 18.33 13.46
N PRO A 43 2.64 18.94 14.63
CA PRO A 43 3.54 20.09 14.76
C PRO A 43 4.94 19.79 14.21
N LYS A 44 5.67 20.82 13.77
CA LYS A 44 6.98 20.63 13.12
C LYS A 44 8.00 19.99 14.05
N GLU A 45 7.88 20.26 15.34
CA GLU A 45 8.75 19.78 16.41
C GLU A 45 8.61 18.27 16.59
N ASP A 46 7.39 17.75 16.43
CA ASP A 46 7.04 16.34 16.62
C ASP A 46 7.06 15.53 15.32
N PHE A 47 7.25 16.17 14.17
CA PHE A 47 7.13 15.53 12.85
C PHE A 47 8.07 14.34 12.69
N ALA A 48 9.33 14.47 13.10
CA ALA A 48 10.30 13.37 13.04
C ALA A 48 9.87 12.17 13.89
N ASN A 49 9.34 12.42 15.09
CA ASN A 49 8.81 11.38 15.97
C ASN A 49 7.58 10.70 15.36
N ALA A 50 6.66 11.47 14.76
CA ALA A 50 5.49 10.93 14.08
C ALA A 50 5.86 10.06 12.86
N VAL A 51 6.82 10.49 12.05
CA VAL A 51 7.36 9.68 10.94
C VAL A 51 7.97 8.38 11.47
N GLY A 52 8.67 8.44 12.61
CA GLY A 52 9.18 7.26 13.31
C GLY A 52 8.07 6.27 13.67
N TRP A 53 6.99 6.74 14.28
CA TRP A 53 5.82 5.92 14.63
C TRP A 53 5.13 5.30 13.41
N VAL A 54 4.94 6.07 12.34
CA VAL A 54 4.35 5.56 11.08
C VAL A 54 5.23 4.48 10.47
N THR A 55 6.54 4.71 10.44
CA THR A 55 7.52 3.76 9.89
C THR A 55 7.56 2.48 10.72
N ALA A 56 7.62 2.59 12.05
CA ALA A 56 7.60 1.45 12.95
C ALA A 56 6.30 0.63 12.80
N SER A 57 5.15 1.30 12.69
CA SER A 57 3.87 0.65 12.46
C SER A 57 3.84 -0.12 11.14
N TRP A 58 4.39 0.47 10.07
CA TRP A 58 4.52 -0.19 8.77
C TRP A 58 5.43 -1.41 8.81
N GLN A 59 6.57 -1.32 9.50
CA GLN A 59 7.49 -2.46 9.64
C GLN A 59 6.90 -3.58 10.48
N LEU A 60 6.22 -3.25 11.58
CA LEU A 60 5.51 -4.25 12.36
C LEU A 60 4.40 -4.91 11.53
N ALA A 61 3.64 -4.14 10.75
CA ALA A 61 2.61 -4.69 9.87
C ALA A 61 3.20 -5.56 8.74
N SER A 62 4.35 -5.20 8.18
CA SER A 62 4.99 -5.96 7.09
C SER A 62 5.55 -7.30 7.58
N ILE A 63 5.99 -7.37 8.83
CA ILE A 63 6.52 -8.59 9.46
C ILE A 63 5.39 -9.46 10.01
N ILE A 64 4.51 -8.88 10.84
CA ILE A 64 3.47 -9.62 11.57
C ILE A 64 2.29 -9.96 10.66
N GLY A 65 1.98 -9.09 9.70
CA GLY A 65 0.82 -9.23 8.81
C GLY A 65 0.80 -10.55 8.02
N PRO A 66 1.89 -10.94 7.31
CA PRO A 66 1.95 -12.21 6.59
C PRO A 66 1.83 -13.43 7.52
N VAL A 67 2.43 -13.38 8.71
CA VAL A 67 2.39 -14.47 9.70
C VAL A 67 0.96 -14.68 10.20
N LEU A 68 0.30 -13.61 10.68
CA LEU A 68 -1.09 -13.68 11.14
C LEU A 68 -2.05 -14.01 10.00
N GLY A 69 -1.84 -13.42 8.82
CA GLY A 69 -2.64 -13.68 7.63
C GLY A 69 -2.57 -15.15 7.20
N GLY A 70 -1.37 -15.74 7.17
CA GLY A 70 -1.16 -17.15 6.87
C GLY A 70 -1.79 -18.07 7.91
N LEU A 71 -1.63 -17.78 9.20
CA LEU A 71 -2.22 -18.56 10.29
C LEU A 71 -3.75 -18.54 10.24
N LEU A 72 -4.36 -17.35 10.06
CA LEU A 72 -5.80 -17.20 9.95
C LEU A 72 -6.34 -17.91 8.69
N TYR A 73 -5.62 -17.81 7.57
CA TYR A 73 -6.01 -18.47 6.33
C TYR A 73 -5.91 -20.00 6.45
N GLY A 74 -4.92 -20.51 7.19
CA GLY A 74 -4.75 -21.93 7.49
C GLY A 74 -5.88 -22.53 8.32
N ILE A 75 -6.58 -21.74 9.14
CA ILE A 75 -7.82 -22.16 9.80
C ILE A 75 -8.95 -22.25 8.77
N ALA A 76 -9.25 -21.13 8.12
CA ALA A 76 -10.18 -21.06 7.00
C ALA A 76 -10.06 -19.71 6.28
N ALA A 77 -10.16 -19.70 4.95
CA ALA A 77 -10.12 -18.48 4.15
C ALA A 77 -11.16 -17.41 4.59
N PRO A 78 -12.44 -17.75 4.90
CA PRO A 78 -13.40 -16.76 5.38
C PRO A 78 -13.02 -16.10 6.70
N VAL A 79 -12.31 -16.81 7.59
CA VAL A 79 -11.86 -16.25 8.88
C VAL A 79 -10.83 -15.16 8.64
N ALA A 80 -9.81 -15.43 7.82
CA ALA A 80 -8.79 -14.44 7.46
C ALA A 80 -9.41 -13.18 6.83
N TYR A 81 -10.31 -13.35 5.87
CA TYR A 81 -10.94 -12.22 5.20
C TYR A 81 -11.93 -11.46 6.09
N SER A 82 -12.63 -12.14 7.00
CA SER A 82 -13.53 -11.49 7.95
C SER A 82 -12.75 -10.63 8.95
N THR A 83 -11.64 -11.15 9.48
CA THR A 83 -10.74 -10.38 10.35
C THR A 83 -10.22 -9.13 9.63
N ALA A 84 -9.79 -9.26 8.37
CA ALA A 84 -9.35 -8.11 7.58
C ALA A 84 -10.46 -7.05 7.43
N VAL A 85 -11.70 -7.47 7.13
CA VAL A 85 -12.86 -6.57 7.03
C VAL A 85 -13.10 -5.84 8.35
N VAL A 86 -13.09 -6.53 9.48
CA VAL A 86 -13.29 -5.92 10.81
C VAL A 86 -12.19 -4.90 11.11
N LEU A 87 -10.92 -5.21 10.82
CA LEU A 87 -9.81 -4.29 11.02
C LEU A 87 -9.94 -3.03 10.14
N PHE A 88 -10.30 -3.18 8.86
CA PHE A 88 -10.51 -2.04 7.98
C PHE A 88 -11.70 -1.17 8.39
N LEU A 89 -12.81 -1.78 8.83
CA LEU A 89 -13.95 -1.02 9.34
C LEU A 89 -13.60 -0.27 10.63
N THR A 90 -12.88 -0.91 11.54
CA THR A 90 -12.42 -0.29 12.79
C THR A 90 -11.47 0.87 12.50
N ALA A 91 -10.51 0.70 11.58
CA ALA A 91 -9.63 1.79 11.15
C ALA A 91 -10.43 2.94 10.52
N GLY A 92 -11.42 2.63 9.67
CA GLY A 92 -12.32 3.64 9.10
C GLY A 92 -13.07 4.44 10.16
N LEU A 93 -13.58 3.77 11.19
CA LEU A 93 -14.25 4.41 12.33
C LEU A 93 -13.31 5.32 13.13
N ILE A 94 -12.08 4.87 13.40
CA ILE A 94 -11.08 5.66 14.12
C ILE A 94 -10.69 6.90 13.31
N ILE A 95 -10.61 6.82 11.98
CA ILE A 95 -10.31 7.98 11.14
C ILE A 95 -11.34 9.10 11.34
N PHE A 96 -12.62 8.79 11.57
CA PHE A 96 -13.64 9.80 11.86
C PHE A 96 -13.44 10.53 13.19
N THR A 97 -12.63 9.99 14.10
CA THR A 97 -12.27 10.65 15.37
C THR A 97 -11.07 11.59 15.24
N ILE A 98 -10.36 11.56 14.11
CA ILE A 98 -9.19 12.41 13.88
C ILE A 98 -9.65 13.87 13.69
N PRO A 99 -9.05 14.84 14.42
CA PRO A 99 -9.36 16.25 14.23
C PRO A 99 -9.12 16.68 12.78
N LYS A 100 -10.04 17.45 12.21
CA LYS A 100 -9.87 17.98 10.86
C LYS A 100 -8.65 18.92 10.85
N PRO A 101 -7.62 18.66 10.03
CA PRO A 101 -6.48 19.55 9.94
C PRO A 101 -6.94 20.94 9.46
N ALA A 102 -6.24 21.98 9.92
CA ALA A 102 -6.56 23.35 9.56
C ALA A 102 -6.50 23.52 8.03
N GLN A 103 -7.66 23.64 7.39
CA GLN A 103 -7.72 23.87 5.96
C GLN A 103 -7.26 25.29 5.66
N ARG A 104 -6.12 25.46 4.97
CA ARG A 104 -5.80 26.72 4.31
C ARG A 104 -6.79 26.90 3.17
N ASN A 105 -7.92 27.54 3.50
CA ASN A 105 -8.97 27.80 2.54
C ASN A 105 -8.51 28.93 1.61
N THR A 106 -7.79 28.59 0.55
CA THR A 106 -7.55 29.51 -0.56
C THR A 106 -8.90 29.76 -1.20
N LYS A 107 -9.41 30.99 -1.14
CA LYS A 107 -10.68 31.42 -1.77
C LYS A 107 -10.71 31.24 -3.30
N GLU A 108 -9.62 30.77 -3.90
CA GLU A 108 -9.54 30.49 -5.32
C GLU A 108 -10.37 29.25 -5.68
N PRO A 109 -11.19 29.34 -6.75
CA PRO A 109 -11.97 28.20 -7.21
C PRO A 109 -11.03 27.07 -7.60
N THR A 110 -11.35 25.84 -7.15
CA THR A 110 -10.63 24.64 -7.56
C THR A 110 -10.93 24.37 -9.04
N THR A 111 -10.04 24.82 -9.91
CA THR A 111 -10.10 24.65 -11.36
C THR A 111 -9.26 23.46 -11.80
N LEU A 112 -9.52 22.92 -13.01
CA LEU A 112 -8.64 21.93 -13.62
C LEU A 112 -7.19 22.43 -13.75
N SER A 113 -6.99 23.73 -13.93
CA SER A 113 -5.65 24.35 -14.00
C SER A 113 -4.91 24.34 -12.66
N THR A 114 -5.60 24.45 -11.52
CA THR A 114 -4.99 24.36 -10.20
C THR A 114 -4.68 22.91 -9.83
N LEU A 115 -5.55 21.96 -10.21
CA LEU A 115 -5.29 20.51 -10.04
C LEU A 115 -4.12 20.03 -10.91
N LEU A 116 -4.09 20.43 -12.19
CA LEU A 116 -3.03 20.06 -13.13
C LEU A 116 -1.77 20.93 -12.97
N GLY A 117 -1.83 22.00 -12.18
CA GLY A 117 -0.71 22.88 -11.88
C GLY A 117 0.48 22.14 -11.24
N GLY A 118 0.20 21.09 -10.46
CA GLY A 118 1.23 20.21 -9.90
C GLY A 118 2.06 19.49 -10.97
N PHE A 119 1.43 19.05 -12.08
CA PHE A 119 2.17 18.46 -13.21
C PHE A 119 3.07 19.49 -13.88
N SER A 120 2.59 20.73 -14.05
CA SER A 120 3.42 21.82 -14.60
C SER A 120 4.63 22.12 -13.71
N TYR A 121 4.45 22.08 -12.38
CA TYR A 121 5.56 22.25 -11.44
C TYR A 121 6.60 21.12 -11.57
N VAL A 122 6.16 19.86 -11.57
CA VAL A 122 7.05 18.70 -11.74
C VAL A 122 7.84 18.79 -13.04
N TRP A 123 7.23 19.23 -14.14
CA TRP A 123 7.90 19.41 -15.42
C TRP A 123 8.92 20.57 -15.45
N LYS A 124 8.67 21.63 -14.67
CA LYS A 124 9.56 22.80 -14.60
C LYS A 124 10.74 22.56 -13.65
N GLU A 125 10.51 21.89 -12.53
CA GLU A 125 11.53 21.65 -11.52
C GLU A 125 12.32 20.37 -11.82
N LYS A 126 13.47 20.54 -12.50
CA LYS A 126 14.27 19.41 -13.00
C LYS A 126 14.78 18.48 -11.90
N VAL A 127 15.00 18.99 -10.69
CA VAL A 127 15.43 18.16 -9.55
C VAL A 127 14.31 17.19 -9.15
N VAL A 128 13.07 17.69 -9.06
CA VAL A 128 11.90 16.87 -8.71
C VAL A 128 11.61 15.87 -9.82
N LEU A 129 11.65 16.29 -11.08
CA LEU A 129 11.47 15.39 -12.23
C LEU A 129 12.52 14.28 -12.24
N GLY A 130 13.79 14.63 -12.02
CA GLY A 130 14.89 13.67 -11.95
C GLY A 130 14.71 12.65 -10.84
N ALA A 131 14.33 13.10 -9.64
CA ALA A 131 14.07 12.22 -8.50
C ALA A 131 12.91 11.25 -8.74
N ILE A 132 11.76 11.74 -9.24
CA ILE A 132 10.59 10.91 -9.55
C ILE A 132 10.92 9.93 -10.69
N SER A 133 11.64 10.37 -11.71
CA SER A 133 12.01 9.51 -12.84
C SER A 133 12.97 8.40 -12.42
N LEU A 134 13.93 8.70 -11.54
CA LEU A 134 14.86 7.73 -10.99
C LEU A 134 14.14 6.68 -10.13
N ASP A 135 13.21 7.12 -9.28
CA ASP A 135 12.38 6.22 -8.47
C ASP A 135 11.52 5.31 -9.36
N LEU A 136 10.80 5.88 -10.33
CA LEU A 136 10.01 5.11 -11.29
C LEU A 136 10.87 4.11 -12.07
N PHE A 137 12.07 4.50 -12.50
CA PHE A 137 12.98 3.61 -13.21
C PHE A 137 13.42 2.43 -12.32
N ALA A 138 13.78 2.69 -11.06
CA ALA A 138 14.16 1.65 -10.12
C ALA A 138 13.00 0.69 -9.81
N VAL A 139 11.79 1.20 -9.60
CA VAL A 139 10.59 0.40 -9.33
C VAL A 139 10.18 -0.44 -10.54
N LEU A 140 10.27 0.13 -11.75
CA LEU A 140 9.92 -0.56 -13.00
C LEU A 140 10.88 -1.73 -13.28
N LEU A 141 12.17 -1.54 -12.99
CA LEU A 141 13.17 -2.63 -13.02
C LEU A 141 13.06 -3.60 -11.84
N GLY A 142 12.44 -3.20 -10.73
CA GLY A 142 12.14 -4.05 -9.58
C GLY A 142 11.11 -5.15 -9.85
N GLY A 143 10.46 -5.15 -11.02
CA GLY A 143 9.50 -6.17 -11.46
C GLY A 143 10.03 -7.61 -11.47
N ALA A 144 11.34 -7.82 -11.37
CA ALA A 144 11.94 -9.14 -11.18
C ALA A 144 11.36 -9.90 -9.97
N VAL A 145 10.96 -9.21 -8.90
CA VAL A 145 10.34 -9.82 -7.71
C VAL A 145 8.97 -10.45 -8.04
N ALA A 146 8.25 -9.90 -9.02
CA ALA A 146 6.96 -10.45 -9.46
C ALA A 146 7.14 -11.76 -10.26
N LEU A 147 8.30 -11.97 -10.88
CA LEU A 147 8.64 -13.18 -11.62
C LEU A 147 9.26 -14.29 -10.74
N LEU A 148 9.65 -13.97 -9.50
CA LEU A 148 10.23 -14.93 -8.56
C LEU A 148 9.44 -16.24 -8.41
N PRO A 149 8.08 -16.27 -8.41
CA PRO A 149 7.35 -17.51 -8.31
C PRO A 149 7.56 -18.46 -9.50
N VAL A 150 7.61 -17.92 -10.72
CA VAL A 150 7.89 -18.69 -11.95
C VAL A 150 9.36 -19.13 -11.94
N TYR A 151 10.29 -18.26 -11.57
CA TYR A 151 11.70 -18.61 -11.47
C TYR A 151 11.97 -19.70 -10.43
N ALA A 152 11.36 -19.61 -9.25
CA ALA A 152 11.56 -20.60 -8.21
C ALA A 152 10.95 -21.95 -8.58
N ARG A 153 9.73 -21.96 -9.14
CA ARG A 153 8.99 -23.20 -9.42
C ARG A 153 9.41 -23.87 -10.73
N ASP A 154 9.51 -23.09 -11.81
CA ASP A 154 9.58 -23.61 -13.18
C ASP A 154 11.01 -23.59 -13.76
N ILE A 155 11.93 -22.82 -13.17
CA ILE A 155 13.33 -22.72 -13.63
C ILE A 155 14.30 -23.36 -12.63
N LEU A 156 14.18 -23.00 -11.34
CA LEU A 156 15.06 -23.48 -10.28
C LEU A 156 14.56 -24.78 -9.62
N GLU A 157 13.36 -25.24 -9.98
CA GLU A 157 12.70 -26.44 -9.44
C GLU A 157 12.68 -26.49 -7.90
N LEU A 158 12.62 -25.31 -7.27
CA LEU A 158 12.59 -25.17 -5.83
C LEU A 158 11.17 -25.43 -5.31
N GLY A 159 11.09 -26.22 -4.24
CA GLY A 159 9.84 -26.39 -3.48
C GLY A 159 9.39 -25.10 -2.77
N PRO A 160 8.23 -25.13 -2.08
CA PRO A 160 7.68 -23.97 -1.37
C PRO A 160 8.64 -23.31 -0.37
N SER A 161 9.54 -24.09 0.23
CA SER A 161 10.58 -23.61 1.15
C SER A 161 11.66 -22.76 0.46
N GLY A 162 12.05 -23.10 -0.77
CA GLY A 162 13.02 -22.33 -1.55
C GLY A 162 12.46 -20.99 -2.03
N LEU A 163 11.18 -20.95 -2.41
CA LEU A 163 10.48 -19.69 -2.68
C LEU A 163 10.39 -18.79 -1.43
N GLY A 164 10.18 -19.39 -0.26
CA GLY A 164 10.21 -18.69 1.03
C GLY A 164 11.57 -18.03 1.30
N LEU A 165 12.67 -18.76 1.12
CA LEU A 165 14.03 -18.24 1.25
C LEU A 165 14.33 -17.11 0.25
N LEU A 166 13.93 -17.28 -1.01
CA LEU A 166 14.10 -16.24 -2.04
C LEU A 166 13.31 -14.97 -1.73
N ARG A 167 12.09 -15.11 -1.18
CA ARG A 167 11.27 -13.96 -0.72
C ARG A 167 11.83 -13.29 0.54
N ALA A 168 12.58 -14.01 1.36
CA ALA A 168 13.20 -13.49 2.58
C ALA A 168 14.55 -12.79 2.32
N ALA A 169 15.23 -13.11 1.21
CA ALA A 169 16.56 -12.58 0.90
C ALA A 169 16.66 -11.02 0.92
N PRO A 170 15.69 -10.24 0.39
CA PRO A 170 15.75 -8.78 0.48
C PRO A 170 15.70 -8.27 1.93
N GLY A 171 15.01 -8.97 2.83
CA GLY A 171 14.93 -8.61 4.25
C GLY A 171 16.22 -8.82 5.02
N ILE A 172 17.16 -9.62 4.50
CA ILE A 172 18.51 -9.80 5.07
C ILE A 172 19.45 -8.66 4.62
N GLY A 173 19.19 -8.07 3.45
CA GLY A 173 20.01 -7.00 2.87
C GLY A 173 19.56 -5.57 3.17
N ALA A 174 18.40 -5.39 3.80
CA ALA A 174 17.84 -4.09 4.21
C ALA A 174 18.30 -3.68 5.61
#